data_AF-A0A0R1MS18-F1
#
_entry.id   AF-A0A0R1MS18-F1
#
_cell.length_a   1.000
_cell.length_b   1.000
_cell.length_c   1.000
_cell.angle_alpha   90.00
_cell.angle_beta   90.00
_cell.angle_gamma   90.00
#
_symmetry.space_group_name_H-M   'P 1'
#
loop_
_entity.id
_entity.type
_entity.pdbx_description
1 polymer ?
#
loop_
_entity_poly.entity_id
_entity_poly.type
_entity_poly.pdbx_seq_one_letter_code
_entity_poly.pdbx_strand_id
1 'polypeptide(L)'
;MVTKHTGRYWVGKDNFYHFETEGDSVIIYDNSGNQIGTLDDLMFKGKVVTGVSFKTIIKTGVYNVKNMEDLPNTIPTDKTSILSVIAVGNNENPDLIEYKIIGSNGVISECTAIGSTYTSWTTGGVSLDNAISTINTTLTALNSKITNTNSSLLGTNQTLSNLSVKFDGHNHDGRYLLKSGDTAQGNIGVKYGSGFRFMRSNGANVNLANVDSNDKFTLGDNSVSLGIASKDDVKINGHKIYTDANSGQGSGINADMIDGIESSLLLRNDKVNQVNADFELENGSEIRLMPNGNNSTDLYGRLTASGGGLVAGVKGHNVLGIYQDQIWSNSKIVINGQDTESYYQFAGSNDDHIGFYYNDSRHELGVYDWGRNQYLMAFTKAGGDGIVDIPSAPRIQGRRLFLTNDTPTGNIPYGSVWIGF
;
A
#
# COMPACT_ATOMS: atom_id res chain seq x y z
N MET A 1 110.43 48.04 -74.74
CA MET A 1 109.36 48.74 -74.00
C MET A 1 108.22 47.77 -73.85
N VAL A 2 108.01 47.24 -72.65
CA VAL A 2 106.86 46.37 -72.31
C VAL A 2 105.77 47.28 -71.76
N THR A 3 104.60 47.29 -72.39
CA THR A 3 103.48 48.14 -71.99
C THR A 3 102.82 47.53 -70.76
N LYS A 4 102.85 48.23 -69.62
CA LYS A 4 102.20 47.82 -68.38
C LYS A 4 100.71 48.16 -68.44
N HIS A 5 99.84 47.21 -68.09
CA HIS A 5 98.41 47.47 -67.92
C HIS A 5 97.98 47.15 -66.48
N THR A 6 97.33 48.11 -65.82
CA THR A 6 96.91 48.02 -64.42
C THR A 6 95.41 47.74 -64.32
N GLY A 7 95.01 46.71 -63.58
CA GLY A 7 93.64 46.50 -63.12
C GLY A 7 93.46 47.04 -61.71
N ARG A 8 92.37 47.77 -61.43
CA ARG A 8 92.00 48.22 -60.08
C ARG A 8 90.63 47.66 -59.73
N TYR A 9 90.52 46.94 -58.62
CA TYR A 9 89.25 46.45 -58.11
C TYR A 9 88.86 47.23 -56.84
N TRP A 10 87.73 47.92 -56.91
CA TRP A 10 87.23 48.78 -55.85
C TRP A 10 86.45 47.96 -54.81
N VAL A 11 86.88 48.05 -53.56
CA VAL A 11 86.19 47.45 -52.41
C VAL A 11 85.80 48.60 -51.47
N GLY A 12 84.74 49.32 -51.86
CA GLY A 12 84.30 50.53 -51.19
C GLY A 12 84.89 51.80 -51.79
N LYS A 13 84.46 52.96 -51.26
CA LYS A 13 84.64 54.27 -51.88
C LYS A 13 86.13 54.66 -52.07
N ASP A 14 87.01 54.15 -51.21
CA ASP A 14 88.42 54.59 -51.16
C ASP A 14 89.44 53.44 -50.99
N ASN A 15 89.03 52.17 -50.95
CA ASN A 15 89.95 51.02 -50.86
C ASN A 15 89.92 50.22 -52.17
N PHE A 16 91.09 49.95 -52.74
CA PHE A 16 91.25 49.02 -53.86
C PHE A 16 92.40 48.07 -53.61
N TYR A 17 92.23 46.82 -54.03
CA TYR A 17 93.33 45.88 -54.09
C TYR A 17 94.13 46.12 -55.38
N HIS A 18 95.45 46.17 -55.26
CA HIS A 18 96.37 46.36 -56.38
C HIS A 18 96.98 45.02 -56.79
N PHE A 19 96.76 44.64 -58.05
CA PHE A 19 97.35 43.44 -58.62
C PHE A 19 98.17 43.85 -59.85
N GLU A 20 99.47 43.58 -59.82
CA GLU A 20 100.39 43.77 -60.95
C GLU A 20 100.82 42.38 -61.41
N THR A 21 100.52 42.02 -62.66
CA THR A 21 100.93 40.75 -63.28
C THR A 21 101.72 41.04 -64.55
N GLU A 22 102.90 40.41 -64.71
CA GLU A 22 103.62 40.36 -65.99
C GLU A 22 102.97 39.28 -66.88
N GLY A 23 101.91 39.64 -67.59
CA GLY A 23 101.22 38.76 -68.55
C GLY A 23 99.71 39.01 -68.55
N ASP A 24 99.13 39.08 -69.75
CA ASP A 24 97.77 39.58 -70.03
C ASP A 24 96.61 38.81 -69.37
N SER A 25 96.83 37.68 -68.69
CA SER A 25 95.87 36.97 -67.82
C SER A 25 96.57 35.76 -67.17
N VAL A 26 96.25 35.44 -65.91
CA VAL A 26 96.67 34.17 -65.29
C VAL A 26 95.77 33.04 -65.81
N ILE A 27 96.32 32.18 -66.66
CA ILE A 27 95.62 31.00 -67.19
C ILE A 27 95.88 29.81 -66.25
N ILE A 28 94.80 29.14 -65.85
CA ILE A 28 94.85 27.95 -65.00
C ILE A 28 94.71 26.72 -65.89
N TYR A 29 95.66 25.80 -65.78
CA TYR A 29 95.70 24.52 -66.48
C TYR A 29 95.42 23.36 -65.50
N ASP A 30 94.90 22.25 -66.02
CA ASP A 30 94.85 21.00 -65.27
C ASP A 30 96.20 20.27 -65.30
N ASN A 31 96.31 19.15 -64.57
CA ASN A 31 97.51 18.31 -64.52
C ASN A 31 97.87 17.69 -65.88
N SER A 32 96.93 17.66 -66.83
CA SER A 32 97.08 17.15 -68.18
C SER A 32 97.42 18.25 -69.20
N GLY A 33 97.58 19.51 -68.76
CA GLY A 33 97.93 20.65 -69.61
C GLY A 33 96.75 21.27 -70.37
N ASN A 34 95.50 20.88 -70.09
CA ASN A 34 94.32 21.51 -70.69
C ASN A 34 93.94 22.78 -69.94
N GLN A 35 93.53 23.81 -70.68
CA GLN A 35 93.09 25.08 -70.09
C GLN A 35 91.76 24.90 -69.34
N ILE A 36 91.76 25.16 -68.03
CA ILE A 36 90.54 25.17 -67.20
C ILE A 36 89.82 26.52 -67.36
N GLY A 37 90.55 27.63 -67.43
CA GLY A 37 89.99 28.99 -67.55
C GLY A 37 91.01 30.05 -67.12
N THR A 38 90.62 31.32 -67.13
CA THR A 38 91.43 32.37 -66.50
C THR A 38 91.07 32.53 -65.02
N LEU A 39 92.00 33.05 -64.23
CA LEU A 39 91.74 33.43 -62.84
C LEU A 39 90.53 34.39 -62.73
N ASP A 40 90.42 35.31 -63.69
CA ASP A 40 89.32 36.27 -63.77
C ASP A 40 87.96 35.59 -64.04
N ASP A 41 87.93 34.61 -64.95
CA ASP A 41 86.72 33.83 -65.24
C ASP A 41 86.30 32.96 -64.06
N LEU A 42 87.24 32.29 -63.40
CA LEU A 42 86.93 31.32 -62.34
C LEU A 42 86.71 31.98 -60.97
N MET A 43 87.23 33.18 -60.71
CA MET A 43 87.03 33.87 -59.43
C MET A 43 86.00 34.99 -59.46
N PHE A 44 85.85 35.72 -60.58
CA PHE A 44 85.11 36.98 -60.59
C PHE A 44 83.96 37.01 -61.61
N LYS A 45 84.21 36.67 -62.88
CA LYS A 45 83.18 36.78 -63.94
C LYS A 45 82.23 35.58 -63.99
N GLY A 46 82.69 34.43 -63.52
CA GLY A 46 82.00 33.16 -63.65
C GLY A 46 82.24 32.55 -65.03
N LYS A 47 82.92 31.39 -65.08
CA LYS A 47 83.12 30.67 -66.35
C LYS A 47 81.77 30.22 -66.90
N VAL A 48 81.47 30.58 -68.15
CA VAL A 48 80.22 30.19 -68.81
C VAL A 48 80.22 28.70 -69.11
N VAL A 49 79.21 27.99 -68.61
CA VAL A 49 79.01 26.55 -68.86
C VAL A 49 77.52 26.33 -69.16
N THR A 50 77.20 25.59 -70.22
CA THR A 50 75.81 25.36 -70.63
C THR A 50 75.60 23.94 -71.13
N GLY A 51 74.43 23.36 -70.87
CA GLY A 51 74.01 22.09 -71.47
C GLY A 51 74.78 20.86 -70.98
N VAL A 52 75.31 20.89 -69.74
CA VAL A 52 76.01 19.75 -69.13
C VAL A 52 75.45 19.45 -67.74
N SER A 53 75.75 18.28 -67.19
CA SER A 53 75.44 17.98 -65.77
C SER A 53 76.40 18.73 -64.84
N PHE A 54 75.90 19.25 -63.72
CA PHE A 54 76.73 19.94 -62.72
C PHE A 54 77.83 19.04 -62.15
N LYS A 55 77.60 17.71 -62.16
CA LYS A 55 78.54 16.68 -61.71
C LYS A 55 79.83 16.64 -62.53
N THR A 56 79.81 17.19 -63.74
CA THR A 56 81.01 17.31 -64.59
C THR A 56 81.90 18.50 -64.21
N ILE A 57 81.38 19.43 -63.42
CA ILE A 57 82.09 20.61 -62.97
C ILE A 57 82.78 20.26 -61.64
N ILE A 58 84.01 19.77 -61.73
CA ILE A 58 84.75 19.26 -60.55
C ILE A 58 85.89 20.18 -60.10
N LYS A 59 86.04 21.36 -60.70
CA LYS A 59 87.12 22.30 -60.40
C LYS A 59 86.59 23.46 -59.56
N THR A 60 87.41 23.96 -58.64
CA THR A 60 87.05 25.11 -57.82
C THR A 60 86.89 26.36 -58.68
N GLY A 61 85.78 27.07 -58.48
CA GLY A 61 85.49 28.31 -59.17
C GLY A 61 84.02 28.71 -59.09
N VAL A 62 83.73 29.91 -59.58
CA VAL A 62 82.38 30.40 -59.84
C VAL A 62 82.09 30.17 -61.32
N TYR A 63 80.88 29.70 -61.60
CA TYR A 63 80.40 29.34 -62.92
C TYR A 63 79.09 30.04 -63.21
N ASN A 64 78.99 30.51 -64.44
CA ASN A 64 77.80 31.12 -64.98
C ASN A 64 77.03 30.06 -65.79
N VAL A 65 76.06 29.41 -65.16
CA VAL A 65 75.47 28.16 -65.68
C VAL A 65 74.07 28.37 -66.27
N LYS A 66 73.77 27.66 -67.37
CA LYS A 66 72.45 27.65 -68.03
C LYS A 66 72.14 26.27 -68.61
N ASN A 67 70.87 25.88 -68.67
CA ASN A 67 70.40 24.60 -69.25
C ASN A 67 71.15 23.39 -68.67
N MET A 68 71.42 23.40 -67.36
CA MET A 68 72.17 22.34 -66.70
C MET A 68 71.27 21.14 -66.37
N GLU A 69 71.83 19.94 -66.44
CA GLU A 69 71.19 18.71 -65.99
C GLU A 69 71.46 18.44 -64.49
N ASP A 70 70.63 17.59 -63.88
CA ASP A 70 70.73 17.15 -62.46
C ASP A 70 70.60 18.27 -61.40
N LEU A 71 70.14 19.46 -61.78
CA LEU A 71 69.80 20.52 -60.82
C LEU A 71 68.47 20.22 -60.10
N PRO A 72 68.25 20.78 -58.89
CA PRO A 72 66.97 20.61 -58.21
C PRO A 72 65.87 21.35 -58.98
N ASN A 73 64.66 20.79 -59.02
CA ASN A 73 63.51 21.33 -59.76
C ASN A 73 63.14 22.77 -59.37
N THR A 74 63.61 23.25 -58.22
CA THR A 74 63.41 24.62 -57.72
C THR A 74 64.31 25.65 -58.40
N ILE A 75 65.35 25.22 -59.14
CA ILE A 75 66.25 26.09 -59.89
C ILE A 75 65.82 26.13 -61.36
N PRO A 76 65.47 27.31 -61.91
CA PRO A 76 65.11 27.45 -63.32
C PRO A 76 66.29 27.11 -64.22
N THR A 77 66.15 26.12 -65.10
CA THR A 77 67.21 25.68 -66.01
C THR A 77 67.30 26.56 -67.25
N ASP A 78 66.21 27.21 -67.66
CA ASP A 78 66.12 28.10 -68.83
C ASP A 78 66.76 29.47 -68.60
N LYS A 79 67.08 29.80 -67.34
CA LYS A 79 67.71 31.06 -66.94
C LYS A 79 69.09 30.84 -66.37
N THR A 80 69.90 31.88 -66.51
CA THR A 80 71.26 31.92 -65.99
C THR A 80 71.28 31.87 -64.47
N SER A 81 72.11 31.01 -63.90
CA SER A 81 72.30 30.82 -62.45
C SER A 81 73.78 30.84 -62.07
N ILE A 82 74.08 31.14 -60.81
CA ILE A 82 75.46 31.13 -60.30
C ILE A 82 75.71 29.77 -59.63
N LEU A 83 76.72 29.04 -60.10
CA LEU A 83 77.20 27.85 -59.42
C LEU A 83 78.58 28.14 -58.83
N SER A 84 78.69 28.06 -57.52
CA SER A 84 79.95 28.06 -56.80
C SER A 84 80.37 26.62 -56.52
N VAL A 85 81.58 26.26 -56.91
CA VAL A 85 82.17 24.94 -56.68
C VAL A 85 83.42 25.11 -55.84
N ILE A 86 83.50 24.38 -54.73
CA ILE A 86 84.69 24.27 -53.89
C ILE A 86 85.10 22.81 -53.88
N ALA A 87 86.11 22.48 -54.68
CA ALA A 87 86.71 21.15 -54.72
C ALA A 87 87.97 21.11 -53.86
N VAL A 88 88.09 20.09 -53.01
CA VAL A 88 89.21 19.85 -52.09
C VAL A 88 89.79 18.47 -52.39
N GLY A 89 91.13 18.37 -52.45
CA GLY A 89 91.85 17.13 -52.71
C GLY A 89 92.56 17.13 -54.07
N ASN A 90 92.66 15.96 -54.70
CA ASN A 90 93.35 15.82 -55.99
C ASN A 90 92.61 16.60 -57.10
N ASN A 91 93.37 17.33 -57.93
CA ASN A 91 92.84 18.12 -59.03
C ASN A 91 91.98 17.30 -60.00
N GLU A 92 92.34 16.06 -60.34
CA GLU A 92 91.59 15.24 -61.31
C GLU A 92 90.42 14.48 -60.69
N ASN A 93 90.54 14.12 -59.41
CA ASN A 93 89.51 13.42 -58.65
C ASN A 93 89.46 13.96 -57.22
N PRO A 94 88.71 15.05 -56.97
CA PRO A 94 88.62 15.66 -55.66
C PRO A 94 88.05 14.69 -54.61
N ASP A 95 88.52 14.79 -53.37
CA ASP A 95 88.02 13.97 -52.26
C ASP A 95 86.64 14.44 -51.82
N LEU A 96 86.43 15.76 -51.87
CA LEU A 96 85.20 16.44 -51.47
C LEU A 96 84.92 17.60 -52.43
N ILE A 97 83.68 17.73 -52.87
CA ILE A 97 83.23 18.88 -53.64
C ILE A 97 81.96 19.45 -53.01
N GLU A 98 82.00 20.72 -52.65
CA GLU A 98 80.82 21.49 -52.27
C GLU A 98 80.30 22.25 -53.49
N TYR A 99 79.03 22.02 -53.80
CA TYR A 99 78.28 22.73 -54.80
C TYR A 99 77.27 23.65 -54.12
N LYS A 100 77.29 24.92 -54.50
CA LYS A 100 76.29 25.90 -54.08
C LYS A 100 75.75 26.61 -55.30
N ILE A 101 74.48 26.40 -55.58
CA ILE A 101 73.80 27.07 -56.69
C ILE A 101 72.87 28.16 -56.17
N ILE A 102 72.91 29.31 -56.85
CA ILE A 102 72.01 30.44 -56.64
C ILE A 102 71.26 30.66 -57.95
N GLY A 103 69.98 30.30 -57.94
CA GLY A 103 69.09 30.46 -59.08
C GLY A 103 68.73 31.92 -59.34
N SER A 104 68.35 32.23 -60.59
CA SER A 104 67.80 33.57 -60.95
C SER A 104 66.53 33.95 -60.19
N ASN A 105 65.84 32.98 -59.59
CA ASN A 105 64.69 33.18 -58.70
C ASN A 105 65.06 33.41 -57.23
N GLY A 106 66.36 33.47 -56.90
CA GLY A 106 66.87 33.69 -55.54
C GLY A 106 66.95 32.45 -54.67
N VAL A 107 66.59 31.27 -55.19
CA VAL A 107 66.73 30.00 -54.47
C VAL A 107 68.22 29.64 -54.35
N ILE A 108 68.64 29.30 -53.13
CA ILE A 108 69.99 28.82 -52.84
C ILE A 108 69.87 27.34 -52.49
N SER A 109 70.63 26.49 -53.17
CA SER A 109 70.69 25.07 -52.86
C SER A 109 72.12 24.59 -52.80
N GLU A 110 72.37 23.67 -51.89
CA GLU A 110 73.68 23.12 -51.61
C GLU A 110 73.65 21.60 -51.79
N CYS A 111 74.71 21.08 -52.38
CA CYS A 111 74.94 19.66 -52.61
C CYS A 111 76.41 19.36 -52.35
N THR A 112 76.69 18.22 -51.75
CA THR A 112 78.07 17.78 -51.48
C THR A 112 78.32 16.48 -52.21
N ALA A 113 79.45 16.38 -52.90
CA ALA A 113 79.96 15.14 -53.46
C ALA A 113 81.14 14.63 -52.63
N ILE A 114 81.12 13.35 -52.28
CA ILE A 114 82.24 12.64 -51.65
C ILE A 114 82.56 11.45 -52.56
N GLY A 115 83.71 11.49 -53.24
CA GLY A 115 84.01 10.56 -54.33
C GLY A 115 82.93 10.57 -55.41
N SER A 116 82.30 9.42 -55.68
CA SER A 116 81.22 9.27 -56.67
C SER A 116 79.80 9.44 -56.10
N THR A 117 79.66 9.70 -54.79
CA THR A 117 78.36 9.81 -54.12
C THR A 117 77.98 11.28 -53.93
N TYR A 118 76.75 11.65 -54.30
CA TYR A 118 76.21 12.99 -54.18
C TYR A 118 75.09 13.03 -53.15
N THR A 119 75.08 14.02 -52.26
CA THR A 119 73.91 14.29 -51.43
C THR A 119 72.79 14.85 -52.30
N SER A 120 71.54 14.66 -51.88
CA SER A 120 70.42 15.42 -52.46
C SER A 120 70.69 16.92 -52.32
N TRP A 121 70.17 17.71 -53.26
CA TRP A 121 70.13 19.16 -53.12
C TRP A 121 69.26 19.56 -51.93
N THR A 122 69.81 20.36 -51.03
CA THR A 122 69.11 20.85 -49.83
C THR A 122 69.15 22.37 -49.79
N THR A 123 68.13 23.00 -49.20
CA THR A 123 68.08 24.46 -49.04
C THR A 123 68.41 24.79 -47.59
N GLY A 124 69.60 25.34 -47.34
CA GLY A 124 70.08 25.61 -45.98
C GLY A 124 70.71 24.39 -45.26
N GLY A 125 71.06 23.35 -46.03
CA GLY A 125 71.80 22.19 -45.56
C GLY A 125 70.95 21.06 -44.95
N VAL A 126 71.56 19.87 -44.83
CA VAL A 126 70.91 18.63 -44.37
C VAL A 126 70.31 18.75 -42.96
N SER A 127 70.95 19.50 -42.05
CA SER A 127 70.46 19.68 -40.68
C SER A 127 69.14 20.45 -40.61
N LEU A 128 68.97 21.48 -41.45
CA LEU A 128 67.74 22.26 -41.51
C LEU A 128 66.60 21.42 -42.11
N ASP A 129 66.87 20.70 -43.20
CA ASP A 129 65.89 19.81 -43.82
C ASP A 129 65.41 18.71 -42.86
N ASN A 130 66.32 18.12 -42.08
CA ASN A 130 65.97 17.14 -41.06
C ASN A 130 65.08 17.73 -39.95
N ALA A 131 65.37 18.97 -39.51
CA ALA A 131 64.56 19.67 -38.53
C ALA A 131 63.14 19.95 -39.07
N ILE A 132 63.04 20.43 -40.31
CA ILE A 132 61.75 20.67 -40.99
C ILE A 132 60.95 19.38 -41.13
N SER A 133 61.59 18.29 -41.55
CA SER A 133 60.96 16.97 -41.68
C SER A 133 60.39 16.48 -40.34
N THR A 134 61.16 16.62 -39.27
CA THR A 134 60.74 16.27 -37.90
C THR A 134 59.55 17.11 -37.43
N ILE A 135 59.58 18.42 -37.70
CA ILE A 135 58.45 19.32 -37.40
C ILE A 135 57.20 18.87 -38.16
N ASN A 136 57.31 18.56 -39.45
CA ASN A 136 56.18 18.12 -40.27
C ASN A 136 55.58 16.80 -39.79
N THR A 137 56.41 15.85 -39.38
CA THR A 137 55.94 14.58 -38.81
C THR A 137 55.20 14.82 -37.49
N THR A 138 55.74 15.69 -36.64
CA THR A 138 55.12 16.04 -35.35
C THR A 138 53.77 16.75 -35.54
N LEU A 139 53.70 17.70 -36.48
CA LEU A 139 52.48 18.42 -36.81
C LEU A 139 51.40 17.48 -37.35
N THR A 140 51.78 16.53 -38.19
CA THR A 140 50.86 15.50 -38.71
C THR A 140 50.30 14.63 -37.59
N ALA A 141 51.15 14.19 -36.66
CA ALA A 141 50.72 13.41 -35.50
C ALA A 141 49.78 14.21 -34.57
N LEU A 142 50.07 15.50 -34.35
CA LEU A 142 49.21 16.39 -33.56
C LEU A 142 47.83 16.55 -34.20
N ASN A 143 47.78 16.78 -35.52
CA ASN A 143 46.52 16.90 -36.27
C ASN A 143 45.67 15.63 -36.14
N SER A 144 46.28 14.44 -36.23
CA SER A 144 45.57 13.17 -36.01
C SER A 144 44.96 13.08 -34.61
N LYS A 145 45.72 13.45 -33.56
CA LYS A 145 45.22 13.46 -32.18
C LYS A 145 44.07 14.45 -31.97
N ILE A 146 44.13 15.63 -32.57
CA ILE A 146 43.06 16.63 -32.52
C ILE A 146 41.79 16.07 -33.16
N THR A 147 41.89 15.47 -34.35
CA THR A 147 40.74 14.86 -35.04
C THR A 147 40.09 13.78 -34.20
N ASN A 148 40.89 12.87 -33.61
CA ASN A 148 40.37 11.82 -32.74
C ASN A 148 39.65 12.38 -31.51
N THR A 149 40.24 13.40 -30.87
CA THR A 149 39.65 14.06 -29.70
C THR A 149 38.31 14.70 -30.05
N ASN A 150 38.23 15.39 -31.19
CA ASN A 150 36.98 15.99 -31.67
C ASN A 150 35.90 14.94 -31.92
N SER A 151 36.24 13.79 -32.52
CA SER A 151 35.30 12.68 -32.70
C SER A 151 34.80 12.13 -31.36
N SER A 152 35.67 11.96 -30.36
CA SER A 152 35.26 11.52 -29.02
C SER A 152 34.33 12.53 -28.35
N LEU A 153 34.64 13.83 -28.42
CA LEU A 153 33.81 14.90 -27.85
C LEU A 153 32.41 14.94 -28.49
N LEU A 154 32.32 14.79 -29.82
CA LEU A 154 31.05 14.69 -30.53
C LEU A 154 30.23 13.49 -30.05
N GLY A 155 30.87 12.33 -29.87
CA GLY A 155 30.24 11.13 -29.31
C GLY A 155 29.68 11.37 -27.90
N THR A 156 30.47 11.95 -27.01
CA THR A 156 30.02 12.30 -25.64
C THR A 156 28.85 13.28 -25.66
N ASN A 157 28.89 14.31 -26.49
CA ASN A 157 27.80 15.27 -26.63
C ASN A 157 26.50 14.60 -27.09
N GLN A 158 26.59 13.65 -28.01
CA GLN A 158 25.43 12.88 -28.45
C GLN A 158 24.87 11.99 -27.34
N THR A 159 25.72 11.32 -26.55
CA THR A 159 25.29 10.54 -25.38
C THR A 159 24.60 11.42 -24.34
N LEU A 160 25.16 12.60 -24.04
CA LEU A 160 24.58 13.53 -23.08
C LEU A 160 23.23 14.06 -23.55
N SER A 161 23.12 14.42 -24.83
CA SER A 161 21.85 14.84 -25.45
C SER A 161 20.79 13.73 -25.36
N ASN A 162 21.16 12.48 -25.69
CA ASN A 162 20.27 11.33 -25.56
C ASN A 162 19.84 11.10 -24.10
N LEU A 163 20.74 11.29 -23.13
CA LEU A 163 20.40 11.19 -21.72
C LEU A 163 19.44 12.30 -21.29
N SER A 164 19.66 13.54 -21.74
CA SER A 164 18.75 14.66 -21.50
C SER A 164 17.36 14.35 -22.05
N VAL A 165 17.24 13.92 -23.30
CA VAL A 165 15.96 13.54 -23.92
C VAL A 165 15.31 12.40 -23.15
N LYS A 166 16.08 11.40 -22.69
CA LYS A 166 15.55 10.33 -21.85
C LYS A 166 15.07 10.83 -20.51
N PHE A 167 15.76 11.78 -19.89
CA PHE A 167 15.35 12.36 -18.61
C PHE A 167 14.09 13.23 -18.78
N ASP A 168 14.05 14.09 -19.80
CA ASP A 168 12.91 14.96 -20.08
C ASP A 168 11.67 14.19 -20.57
N GLY A 169 11.89 13.12 -21.33
CA GLY A 169 10.83 12.23 -21.82
C GLY A 169 10.41 11.14 -20.83
N HIS A 170 11.21 10.92 -19.76
CA HIS A 170 10.82 10.02 -18.69
C HIS A 170 9.96 10.79 -17.71
N ASN A 171 8.81 10.21 -17.35
CA ASN A 171 7.93 10.86 -16.40
C ASN A 171 8.48 10.69 -14.97
N HIS A 172 9.26 11.65 -14.50
CA HIS A 172 9.75 11.73 -13.10
C HIS A 172 8.64 12.11 -12.09
N ASP A 173 7.40 12.30 -12.54
CA ASP A 173 6.24 12.57 -11.70
C ASP A 173 5.91 11.34 -10.84
N GLY A 174 6.38 11.37 -9.59
CA GLY A 174 5.69 10.94 -8.35
C GLY A 174 5.11 9.52 -8.23
N ARG A 175 5.15 8.70 -9.28
CA ARG A 175 4.40 7.44 -9.40
C ARG A 175 5.24 6.21 -9.08
N TYR A 176 6.51 6.38 -8.74
CA TYR A 176 7.38 5.28 -8.38
C TYR A 176 7.46 5.15 -6.86
N LEU A 177 6.65 4.24 -6.32
CA LEU A 177 6.97 3.62 -5.04
C LEU A 177 8.23 2.77 -5.24
N LEU A 178 9.16 2.81 -4.28
CA LEU A 178 10.42 2.09 -4.36
C LEU A 178 10.19 0.59 -4.64
N LYS A 179 10.98 0.03 -5.57
CA LYS A 179 10.86 -1.37 -6.01
C LYS A 179 11.06 -2.38 -4.88
N SER A 180 11.75 -1.99 -3.80
CA SER A 180 11.91 -2.78 -2.57
C SER A 180 12.51 -1.94 -1.44
N GLY A 181 12.04 -2.16 -0.21
CA GLY A 181 12.87 -1.99 1.00
C GLY A 181 13.06 -0.59 1.59
N ASP A 182 12.22 0.40 1.28
CA ASP A 182 12.34 1.74 1.88
C ASP A 182 10.95 2.39 2.11
N THR A 183 10.87 3.42 2.97
CA THR A 183 9.64 4.10 3.40
C THR A 183 9.48 5.44 2.68
N ALA A 184 8.31 5.70 2.11
CA ALA A 184 8.01 7.03 1.57
C ALA A 184 7.86 8.04 2.71
N GLN A 185 8.62 9.14 2.67
CA GLN A 185 8.47 10.27 3.59
C GLN A 185 7.51 11.31 2.99
N GLY A 186 6.36 11.56 3.62
CA GLY A 186 5.33 12.50 3.15
C GLY A 186 4.03 11.84 2.70
N ASN A 187 3.06 12.64 2.23
CA ASN A 187 1.75 12.15 1.79
C ASN A 187 1.83 11.54 0.39
N ILE A 188 1.25 10.35 0.21
CA ILE A 188 1.06 9.74 -1.12
C ILE A 188 -0.30 10.17 -1.66
N GLY A 189 -0.29 11.06 -2.65
CA GLY A 189 -1.51 11.51 -3.34
C GLY A 189 -1.96 10.51 -4.41
N VAL A 190 -3.25 10.17 -4.42
CA VAL A 190 -3.88 9.36 -5.48
C VAL A 190 -5.01 10.18 -6.08
N LYS A 191 -4.97 10.41 -7.40
CA LYS A 191 -6.03 11.15 -8.11
C LYS A 191 -7.35 10.35 -8.07
N TYR A 192 -8.48 11.05 -8.02
CA TYR A 192 -9.80 10.43 -8.20
C TYR A 192 -9.85 9.58 -9.48
N GLY A 193 -10.58 8.46 -9.43
CA GLY A 193 -10.58 7.42 -10.46
C GLY A 193 -9.33 6.52 -10.47
N SER A 194 -8.35 6.78 -9.60
CA SER A 194 -7.19 5.92 -9.34
C SER A 194 -7.26 5.32 -7.93
N GLY A 195 -6.43 4.31 -7.68
CA GLY A 195 -6.41 3.61 -6.39
C GLY A 195 -5.17 2.76 -6.20
N PHE A 196 -4.95 2.32 -4.97
CA PHE A 196 -3.99 1.27 -4.67
C PHE A 196 -4.54 -0.05 -5.17
N ARG A 197 -3.77 -0.81 -5.96
CA ARG A 197 -4.23 -2.06 -6.58
C ARG A 197 -3.31 -3.22 -6.25
N PHE A 198 -3.90 -4.40 -6.17
CA PHE A 198 -3.18 -5.65 -6.11
C PHE A 198 -3.50 -6.49 -7.33
N MET A 199 -2.50 -7.25 -7.78
CA MET A 199 -2.70 -8.31 -8.78
C MET A 199 -3.08 -9.59 -8.05
N ARG A 200 -4.20 -10.18 -8.47
CA ARG A 200 -4.61 -11.52 -8.07
C ARG A 200 -3.71 -12.56 -8.72
N SER A 201 -3.70 -13.76 -8.17
CA SER A 201 -2.96 -14.91 -8.72
C SER A 201 -3.37 -15.28 -10.16
N ASN A 202 -4.59 -14.93 -10.57
CA ASN A 202 -5.09 -15.11 -11.93
C ASN A 202 -4.73 -13.94 -12.88
N GLY A 203 -3.92 -12.97 -12.43
CA GLY A 203 -3.48 -11.81 -13.21
C GLY A 203 -4.47 -10.64 -13.24
N ALA A 204 -5.66 -10.77 -12.66
CA ALA A 204 -6.63 -9.66 -12.59
C ALA A 204 -6.22 -8.62 -11.54
N ASN A 205 -6.45 -7.35 -11.84
CA ASN A 205 -6.23 -6.26 -10.89
C ASN A 205 -7.48 -6.02 -10.03
N VAL A 206 -7.30 -5.79 -8.74
CA VAL A 206 -8.36 -5.40 -7.80
C VAL A 206 -7.94 -4.17 -7.01
N ASN A 207 -8.89 -3.31 -6.66
CA ASN A 207 -8.61 -2.13 -5.87
C ASN A 207 -8.57 -2.50 -4.37
N LEU A 208 -7.53 -2.04 -3.65
CA LEU A 208 -7.52 -2.03 -2.19
C LEU A 208 -8.27 -0.81 -1.67
N ALA A 209 -7.94 0.37 -2.20
CA ALA A 209 -8.54 1.63 -1.79
C ALA A 209 -8.59 2.59 -2.97
N ASN A 210 -9.74 3.20 -3.21
CA ASN A 210 -9.92 4.18 -4.27
C ASN A 210 -10.84 5.33 -3.81
N VAL A 211 -10.78 6.43 -4.56
CA VAL A 211 -11.79 7.49 -4.52
C VAL A 211 -12.33 7.61 -5.94
N ASP A 212 -13.65 7.48 -6.10
CA ASP A 212 -14.28 7.60 -7.42
C ASP A 212 -14.43 9.05 -7.87
N SER A 213 -15.03 9.29 -9.03
CA SER A 213 -15.26 10.63 -9.57
C SER A 213 -16.29 11.47 -8.80
N ASN A 214 -16.96 10.88 -7.80
CA ASN A 214 -17.95 11.54 -6.93
C ASN A 214 -17.41 11.72 -5.51
N ASP A 215 -16.08 11.67 -5.33
CA ASP A 215 -15.39 11.76 -4.04
C ASP A 215 -15.78 10.68 -3.03
N LYS A 216 -16.32 9.54 -3.48
CA LYS A 216 -16.61 8.40 -2.60
C LYS A 216 -15.36 7.57 -2.38
N PHE A 217 -14.90 7.53 -1.13
CA PHE A 217 -13.87 6.58 -0.71
C PHE A 217 -14.43 5.16 -0.58
N THR A 218 -13.73 4.20 -1.17
CA THR A 218 -14.03 2.76 -1.04
C THR A 218 -12.79 2.01 -0.58
N LEU A 219 -12.93 1.20 0.48
CA LEU A 219 -11.93 0.23 0.93
C LEU A 219 -12.40 -1.18 0.52
N GLY A 220 -11.65 -1.84 -0.36
CA GLY A 220 -11.93 -3.15 -0.95
C GLY A 220 -12.43 -3.10 -2.40
N ASP A 221 -12.77 -4.28 -2.92
CA ASP A 221 -13.29 -4.50 -4.27
C ASP A 221 -14.27 -5.67 -4.25
N ASN A 222 -15.39 -5.58 -4.97
CA ASN A 222 -16.44 -6.62 -4.98
C ASN A 222 -15.95 -7.98 -5.48
N SER A 223 -14.77 -8.03 -6.11
CA SER A 223 -14.19 -9.26 -6.66
C SER A 223 -13.40 -10.07 -5.63
N VAL A 224 -13.16 -9.54 -4.43
CA VAL A 224 -12.35 -10.17 -3.37
C VAL A 224 -12.95 -9.91 -1.98
N SER A 225 -12.77 -10.86 -1.05
CA SER A 225 -13.16 -10.64 0.34
C SER A 225 -12.21 -9.65 1.03
N LEU A 226 -12.77 -8.70 1.77
CA LEU A 226 -12.00 -7.80 2.63
C LEU A 226 -11.93 -8.38 4.06
N GLY A 227 -10.72 -8.73 4.49
CA GLY A 227 -10.43 -9.06 5.89
C GLY A 227 -9.75 -7.88 6.59
N ILE A 228 -10.31 -7.41 7.69
CA ILE A 228 -9.72 -6.36 8.54
C ILE A 228 -9.26 -7.01 9.84
N ALA A 229 -7.94 -7.18 10.00
CA ALA A 229 -7.35 -7.67 11.24
C ALA A 229 -6.89 -6.47 12.07
N SER A 230 -7.27 -6.46 13.35
CA SER A 230 -6.85 -5.45 14.32
C SER A 230 -6.54 -6.13 15.64
N LYS A 231 -5.55 -5.59 16.36
CA LYS A 231 -5.24 -6.05 17.73
C LYS A 231 -6.35 -5.68 18.71
N ASP A 232 -6.94 -4.49 18.50
CA ASP A 232 -8.03 -3.93 19.30
C ASP A 232 -9.30 -3.78 18.44
N ASP A 233 -10.37 -3.23 19.01
CA ASP A 233 -11.62 -2.98 18.30
C ASP A 233 -11.44 -2.04 17.09
N VAL A 234 -12.01 -2.43 15.94
CA VAL A 234 -12.14 -1.54 14.77
C VAL A 234 -13.17 -0.46 15.07
N LYS A 235 -12.89 0.80 14.69
CA LYS A 235 -13.75 1.96 15.01
C LYS A 235 -14.13 2.78 13.76
N ILE A 236 -15.36 3.30 13.73
CA ILE A 236 -15.83 4.33 12.79
C ILE A 236 -16.17 5.57 13.60
N ASN A 237 -15.55 6.72 13.26
CA ASN A 237 -15.71 7.99 13.99
C ASN A 237 -15.49 7.86 15.51
N GLY A 238 -14.54 7.01 15.93
CA GLY A 238 -14.24 6.75 17.35
C GLY A 238 -15.15 5.73 18.04
N HIS A 239 -16.23 5.27 17.39
CA HIS A 239 -17.14 4.27 17.92
C HIS A 239 -16.77 2.87 17.44
N LYS A 240 -16.82 1.88 18.34
CA LYS A 240 -16.57 0.47 18.05
C LYS A 240 -17.55 -0.04 16.97
N ILE A 241 -17.04 -0.75 15.98
CA ILE A 241 -17.84 -1.51 15.02
C ILE A 241 -18.26 -2.83 15.69
N TYR A 242 -19.55 -3.12 15.64
CA TYR A 242 -20.08 -4.41 16.06
C TYR A 242 -20.24 -5.36 14.87
N THR A 243 -19.75 -6.58 15.03
CA THR A 243 -19.84 -7.70 14.10
C THR A 243 -20.48 -8.90 14.80
N ASP A 244 -20.80 -9.95 14.07
CA ASP A 244 -21.30 -11.23 14.62
C ASP A 244 -20.44 -11.78 15.79
N ALA A 245 -19.11 -11.59 15.72
CA ALA A 245 -18.17 -12.01 16.74
C ALA A 245 -18.27 -11.25 18.07
N ASN A 246 -18.87 -10.05 18.09
CA ASN A 246 -18.98 -9.23 19.30
C ASN A 246 -20.39 -8.62 19.51
N SER A 247 -21.39 -9.07 18.74
CA SER A 247 -22.81 -8.78 18.92
C SER A 247 -23.45 -9.88 19.75
N GLY A 248 -24.00 -9.55 20.92
CA GLY A 248 -24.70 -10.50 21.79
C GLY A 248 -24.53 -10.18 23.28
N GLN A 249 -24.80 -11.18 24.11
CA GLN A 249 -24.78 -11.02 25.57
C GLN A 249 -23.46 -10.45 26.08
N GLY A 250 -23.53 -9.30 26.75
CA GLY A 250 -22.35 -8.60 27.28
C GLY A 250 -21.62 -7.70 26.28
N SER A 251 -22.15 -7.52 25.06
CA SER A 251 -21.64 -6.57 24.07
C SER A 251 -21.86 -5.11 24.46
N GLY A 252 -22.77 -4.83 25.40
CA GLY A 252 -23.20 -3.48 25.75
C GLY A 252 -24.10 -2.84 24.70
N ILE A 253 -24.49 -3.56 23.65
CA ILE A 253 -25.60 -3.18 22.77
C ILE A 253 -26.89 -3.57 23.46
N ASN A 254 -27.90 -2.69 23.39
CA ASN A 254 -29.26 -2.94 23.85
C ASN A 254 -30.01 -4.01 23.01
N ALA A 255 -29.30 -5.02 22.49
CA ALA A 255 -29.88 -6.14 21.76
C ALA A 255 -30.41 -7.23 22.70
N ASP A 256 -29.93 -7.26 23.95
CA ASP A 256 -30.37 -8.22 24.97
C ASP A 256 -31.61 -7.74 25.75
N MET A 257 -31.92 -6.44 25.65
CA MET A 257 -33.11 -5.84 26.27
C MET A 257 -34.16 -5.56 25.19
N ILE A 258 -35.43 -5.76 25.55
CA ILE A 258 -36.57 -5.42 24.71
C ILE A 258 -37.02 -4.03 25.15
N ASP A 259 -36.78 -3.03 24.29
CA ASP A 259 -37.11 -1.62 24.57
C ASP A 259 -36.48 -1.10 25.88
N GLY A 260 -35.24 -1.53 26.17
CA GLY A 260 -34.53 -1.15 27.41
C GLY A 260 -35.00 -1.89 28.67
N ILE A 261 -35.83 -2.92 28.53
CA ILE A 261 -36.26 -3.80 29.62
C ILE A 261 -35.56 -5.16 29.48
N GLU A 262 -34.89 -5.60 30.54
CA GLU A 262 -34.29 -6.93 30.64
C GLU A 262 -35.34 -8.00 30.31
N SER A 263 -35.04 -8.89 29.37
CA SER A 263 -35.99 -9.94 28.92
C SER A 263 -36.44 -10.87 30.06
N SER A 264 -35.66 -10.97 31.14
CA SER A 264 -35.99 -11.71 32.36
C SER A 264 -37.14 -11.11 33.17
N LEU A 265 -37.50 -9.85 32.93
CA LEU A 265 -38.62 -9.15 33.58
C LEU A 265 -39.95 -9.36 32.86
N LEU A 266 -39.94 -10.00 31.69
CA LEU A 266 -41.13 -10.22 30.88
C LEU A 266 -41.70 -11.63 31.09
N LEU A 267 -43.04 -11.73 31.14
CA LEU A 267 -43.74 -13.01 31.17
C LEU A 267 -43.71 -13.66 29.78
N ARG A 268 -43.37 -14.95 29.74
CA ARG A 268 -43.26 -15.76 28.52
C ARG A 268 -44.47 -16.67 28.33
N ASN A 269 -44.82 -16.96 27.08
CA ASN A 269 -45.95 -17.85 26.75
C ASN A 269 -45.53 -19.33 26.56
N ASP A 270 -44.23 -19.63 26.52
CA ASP A 270 -43.68 -20.95 26.18
C ASP A 270 -43.10 -21.70 27.41
N LYS A 271 -43.10 -21.06 28.58
CA LYS A 271 -42.56 -21.62 29.82
C LYS A 271 -43.43 -21.22 31.01
N VAL A 272 -43.39 -22.02 32.07
CA VAL A 272 -43.94 -21.63 33.37
C VAL A 272 -43.22 -20.37 33.86
N ASN A 273 -43.99 -19.32 34.14
CA ASN A 273 -43.48 -18.08 34.72
C ASN A 273 -43.49 -18.16 36.24
N GLN A 274 -42.40 -17.70 36.86
CA GLN A 274 -42.31 -17.52 38.31
C GLN A 274 -42.23 -16.01 38.58
N VAL A 275 -43.24 -15.46 39.25
CA VAL A 275 -43.25 -14.06 39.68
C VAL A 275 -42.77 -14.02 41.13
N ASN A 276 -41.58 -13.46 41.36
CA ASN A 276 -40.94 -13.40 42.69
C ASN A 276 -41.39 -12.18 43.53
N ALA A 277 -42.21 -11.31 42.95
CA ALA A 277 -42.77 -10.12 43.57
C ALA A 277 -44.31 -10.16 43.49
N ASP A 278 -44.98 -9.13 43.99
CA ASP A 278 -46.43 -9.04 43.92
C ASP A 278 -46.90 -8.91 42.45
N PHE A 279 -47.91 -9.70 42.08
CA PHE A 279 -48.61 -9.55 40.80
C PHE A 279 -49.85 -8.69 41.03
N GLU A 280 -49.73 -7.39 40.78
CA GLU A 280 -50.82 -6.44 40.93
C GLU A 280 -51.58 -6.26 39.61
N LEU A 281 -52.91 -6.22 39.69
CA LEU A 281 -53.76 -5.81 38.59
C LEU A 281 -54.34 -4.45 38.91
N GLU A 282 -54.20 -3.51 37.97
CA GLU A 282 -54.87 -2.22 38.08
C GLU A 282 -56.39 -2.39 38.06
N ASN A 283 -57.11 -1.44 38.65
CA ASN A 283 -58.57 -1.41 38.65
C ASN A 283 -59.14 -1.56 37.23
N GLY A 284 -59.99 -2.56 37.03
CA GLY A 284 -60.56 -2.89 35.72
C GLY A 284 -59.79 -3.95 34.92
N SER A 285 -58.63 -4.42 35.40
CA SER A 285 -57.88 -5.52 34.80
C SER A 285 -58.29 -6.89 35.38
N GLU A 286 -58.15 -7.96 34.60
CA GLU A 286 -58.56 -9.31 35.01
C GLU A 286 -57.56 -10.40 34.56
N ILE A 287 -57.35 -11.42 35.41
CA ILE A 287 -56.68 -12.65 34.99
C ILE A 287 -57.72 -13.56 34.34
N ARG A 288 -57.44 -13.97 33.11
CA ARG A 288 -58.28 -14.88 32.32
C ARG A 288 -57.62 -16.25 32.25
N LEU A 289 -58.32 -17.27 32.73
CA LEU A 289 -57.91 -18.67 32.56
C LEU A 289 -58.67 -19.26 31.37
N MET A 290 -57.94 -19.54 30.28
CA MET A 290 -58.49 -20.10 29.05
C MET A 290 -57.89 -21.48 28.79
N PRO A 291 -58.69 -22.48 28.40
CA PRO A 291 -58.15 -23.75 27.92
C PRO A 291 -57.45 -23.59 26.57
N ASN A 292 -56.42 -24.42 26.34
CA ASN A 292 -55.65 -24.42 25.10
C ASN A 292 -56.56 -24.67 23.88
N GLY A 293 -56.54 -23.77 22.89
CA GLY A 293 -57.28 -23.92 21.63
C GLY A 293 -58.71 -23.37 21.60
N ASN A 294 -59.17 -22.66 22.63
CA ASN A 294 -60.50 -22.03 22.60
C ASN A 294 -60.46 -20.65 21.90
N ASN A 295 -61.12 -20.53 20.75
CA ASN A 295 -61.33 -19.27 20.02
C ASN A 295 -62.62 -18.53 20.44
N SER A 296 -63.36 -19.07 21.42
CA SER A 296 -64.58 -18.43 21.94
C SER A 296 -64.24 -17.34 22.94
N THR A 297 -65.00 -16.24 22.93
CA THR A 297 -64.91 -15.12 23.88
C THR A 297 -65.34 -15.49 25.31
N ASP A 298 -65.83 -16.70 25.52
CA ASP A 298 -66.37 -17.13 26.81
C ASP A 298 -65.26 -17.65 27.75
N LEU A 299 -65.18 -16.98 28.90
CA LEU A 299 -64.19 -17.20 29.96
C LEU A 299 -64.65 -18.32 30.90
N TYR A 300 -63.76 -19.26 31.21
CA TYR A 300 -64.03 -20.35 32.15
C TYR A 300 -63.63 -20.05 33.59
N GLY A 301 -62.68 -19.13 33.80
CA GLY A 301 -62.24 -18.73 35.13
C GLY A 301 -61.75 -17.28 35.13
N ARG A 302 -62.21 -16.51 36.11
CA ARG A 302 -61.84 -15.12 36.30
C ARG A 302 -61.54 -14.82 37.75
N LEU A 303 -60.40 -14.16 37.97
CA LEU A 303 -59.99 -13.59 39.23
C LEU A 303 -59.89 -12.08 39.03
N THR A 304 -60.74 -11.32 39.71
CA THR A 304 -60.78 -9.86 39.64
C THR A 304 -60.44 -9.28 41.00
N ALA A 305 -59.46 -8.38 41.06
CA ALA A 305 -59.16 -7.64 42.27
C ALA A 305 -60.24 -6.58 42.51
N SER A 306 -60.89 -6.63 43.67
CA SER A 306 -61.82 -5.58 44.12
C SER A 306 -61.71 -5.44 45.64
N GLY A 307 -61.31 -4.24 46.09
CA GLY A 307 -61.48 -3.73 47.45
C GLY A 307 -61.30 -4.71 48.62
N GLY A 308 -60.20 -5.48 48.67
CA GLY A 308 -59.76 -6.19 49.88
C GLY A 308 -60.14 -7.67 50.04
N GLY A 309 -60.52 -8.39 48.97
CA GLY A 309 -60.76 -9.85 49.06
C GLY A 309 -60.67 -10.61 47.72
N LEU A 310 -60.62 -11.95 47.80
CA LEU A 310 -60.69 -12.84 46.65
C LEU A 310 -62.15 -12.99 46.20
N VAL A 311 -62.51 -12.39 45.07
CA VAL A 311 -63.83 -12.53 44.47
C VAL A 311 -63.75 -13.51 43.30
N ALA A 312 -64.42 -14.65 43.44
CA ALA A 312 -64.75 -15.51 42.30
C ALA A 312 -66.10 -15.03 41.73
N GLY A 313 -66.11 -14.54 40.49
CA GLY A 313 -67.34 -14.00 39.89
C GLY A 313 -67.28 -13.82 38.38
N VAL A 314 -68.45 -13.66 37.76
CA VAL A 314 -68.64 -13.35 36.32
C VAL A 314 -68.97 -11.86 36.12
N LYS A 315 -68.76 -11.32 34.91
CA LYS A 315 -68.69 -9.87 34.63
C LYS A 315 -69.82 -9.06 35.29
N GLY A 316 -69.42 -8.03 36.06
CA GLY A 316 -70.33 -7.06 36.69
C GLY A 316 -70.94 -7.46 38.03
N HIS A 317 -70.69 -8.69 38.53
CA HIS A 317 -71.31 -9.17 39.76
C HIS A 317 -70.32 -9.90 40.68
N ASN A 318 -70.34 -9.56 41.97
CA ASN A 318 -69.66 -10.33 43.02
C ASN A 318 -70.53 -11.55 43.35
N VAL A 319 -70.07 -12.76 43.08
CA VAL A 319 -70.88 -13.97 43.28
C VAL A 319 -70.57 -14.60 44.64
N LEU A 320 -69.30 -14.81 44.97
CA LEU A 320 -68.83 -15.40 46.23
C LEU A 320 -67.65 -14.58 46.79
N GLY A 321 -67.70 -14.26 48.07
CA GLY A 321 -66.60 -13.67 48.84
C GLY A 321 -66.24 -14.54 50.04
N ILE A 322 -64.95 -14.85 50.19
CA ILE A 322 -64.41 -15.55 51.35
C ILE A 322 -63.50 -14.57 52.09
N TYR A 323 -63.89 -14.21 53.31
CA TYR A 323 -63.20 -13.28 54.18
C TYR A 323 -62.78 -14.01 55.47
N GLN A 324 -61.91 -13.37 56.27
CA GLN A 324 -61.41 -13.96 57.52
C GLN A 324 -62.53 -14.28 58.52
N ASP A 325 -63.62 -13.52 58.48
CA ASP A 325 -64.73 -13.57 59.43
C ASP A 325 -66.05 -14.08 58.82
N GLN A 326 -66.14 -14.18 57.49
CA GLN A 326 -67.38 -14.58 56.83
C GLN A 326 -67.18 -15.24 55.46
N ILE A 327 -68.13 -16.10 55.09
CA ILE A 327 -68.36 -16.52 53.71
C ILE A 327 -69.67 -15.87 53.25
N TRP A 328 -69.61 -15.02 52.23
CA TRP A 328 -70.74 -14.27 51.70
C TRP A 328 -71.03 -14.67 50.26
N SER A 329 -72.31 -14.78 49.89
CA SER A 329 -72.73 -15.02 48.50
C SER A 329 -73.97 -14.20 48.17
N ASN A 330 -73.98 -13.55 46.99
CA ASN A 330 -75.15 -12.87 46.44
C ASN A 330 -76.12 -13.83 45.73
N SER A 331 -75.80 -15.13 45.73
CA SER A 331 -76.58 -16.19 45.08
C SER A 331 -76.61 -17.42 45.96
N LYS A 332 -77.43 -18.42 45.60
CA LYS A 332 -77.49 -19.67 46.35
C LYS A 332 -76.11 -20.34 46.45
N ILE A 333 -75.72 -20.73 47.65
CA ILE A 333 -74.64 -21.68 47.87
C ILE A 333 -75.27 -23.07 47.79
N VAL A 334 -74.82 -23.89 46.84
CA VAL A 334 -75.31 -25.26 46.64
C VAL A 334 -74.18 -26.21 46.98
N ILE A 335 -74.36 -27.02 48.02
CA ILE A 335 -73.47 -28.13 48.37
C ILE A 335 -74.15 -29.40 47.87
N ASN A 336 -73.75 -29.91 46.71
CA ASN A 336 -74.37 -31.06 46.06
C ASN A 336 -73.36 -32.21 45.93
N GLY A 337 -73.50 -33.20 46.80
CA GLY A 337 -72.86 -34.50 46.67
C GLY A 337 -73.85 -35.48 46.06
N GLN A 338 -73.61 -35.92 44.83
CA GLN A 338 -74.38 -37.02 44.24
C GLN A 338 -73.98 -38.32 44.94
N ASP A 339 -74.96 -39.12 45.40
CA ASP A 339 -74.74 -40.40 46.08
C ASP A 339 -73.81 -40.31 47.32
N THR A 340 -73.68 -39.11 47.89
CA THR A 340 -72.77 -38.81 49.00
C THR A 340 -73.44 -37.87 50.00
N GLU A 341 -72.89 -37.80 51.20
CA GLU A 341 -73.38 -36.89 52.24
C GLU A 341 -72.72 -35.51 52.09
N SER A 342 -73.55 -34.48 51.89
CA SER A 342 -73.11 -33.08 51.90
C SER A 342 -73.20 -32.56 53.32
N TYR A 343 -72.12 -32.06 53.90
CA TYR A 343 -72.16 -31.50 55.26
C TYR A 343 -71.49 -30.14 55.39
N TYR A 344 -71.99 -29.36 56.35
CA TYR A 344 -71.34 -28.17 56.89
C TYR A 344 -70.95 -28.46 58.34
N GLN A 345 -69.65 -28.51 58.61
CA GLN A 345 -69.10 -28.93 59.90
C GLN A 345 -68.43 -27.78 60.64
N PHE A 346 -68.64 -27.77 61.95
CA PHE A 346 -67.87 -26.97 62.90
C PHE A 346 -66.89 -27.91 63.59
N ALA A 347 -65.59 -27.69 63.38
CA ALA A 347 -64.54 -28.49 63.99
C ALA A 347 -64.02 -27.83 65.27
N GLY A 348 -63.96 -28.61 66.35
CA GLY A 348 -63.14 -28.30 67.52
C GLY A 348 -61.66 -28.67 67.30
N SER A 349 -60.82 -28.41 68.30
CA SER A 349 -59.37 -28.68 68.21
C SER A 349 -58.98 -30.17 68.21
N ASN A 350 -59.91 -31.07 68.52
CA ASN A 350 -59.65 -32.50 68.77
C ASN A 350 -60.36 -33.42 67.75
N ASP A 351 -60.60 -32.94 66.54
CA ASP A 351 -61.38 -33.65 65.50
C ASP A 351 -62.83 -34.01 65.90
N ASP A 352 -63.32 -33.43 67.00
CA ASP A 352 -64.74 -33.43 67.34
C ASP A 352 -65.46 -32.49 66.37
N HIS A 353 -66.23 -33.08 65.46
CA HIS A 353 -67.02 -32.33 64.49
C HIS A 353 -68.49 -32.47 64.83
N ILE A 354 -69.17 -31.31 64.85
CA ILE A 354 -70.63 -31.23 64.89
C ILE A 354 -71.07 -30.38 63.72
N GLY A 355 -72.18 -30.72 63.09
CA GLY A 355 -72.60 -30.00 61.91
C GLY A 355 -73.94 -30.44 61.38
N PHE A 356 -74.28 -29.82 60.25
CA PHE A 356 -75.48 -30.14 59.48
C PHE A 356 -75.08 -31.01 58.30
N TYR A 357 -75.86 -32.05 58.02
CA TYR A 357 -75.68 -32.87 56.83
C TYR A 357 -76.99 -32.98 56.06
N TYR A 358 -76.86 -33.18 54.75
CA TYR A 358 -77.90 -33.69 53.89
C TYR A 358 -77.40 -34.97 53.22
N ASN A 359 -78.13 -36.06 53.42
CA ASN A 359 -77.83 -37.35 52.83
C ASN A 359 -78.78 -37.60 51.66
N ASP A 360 -78.24 -37.62 50.44
CA ASP A 360 -79.05 -37.71 49.22
C ASP A 360 -79.78 -39.07 49.11
N SER A 361 -79.09 -40.16 49.44
CA SER A 361 -79.66 -41.52 49.37
C SER A 361 -80.79 -41.77 50.35
N ARG A 362 -80.79 -41.10 51.51
CA ARG A 362 -81.83 -41.22 52.56
C ARG A 362 -82.89 -40.12 52.50
N HIS A 363 -82.69 -39.09 51.67
CA HIS A 363 -83.49 -37.86 51.67
C HIS A 363 -83.68 -37.30 53.08
N GLU A 364 -82.56 -37.14 53.79
CA GLU A 364 -82.49 -36.82 55.21
C GLU A 364 -81.61 -35.61 55.44
N LEU A 365 -82.17 -34.59 56.11
CA LEU A 365 -81.42 -33.46 56.65
C LEU A 365 -81.22 -33.71 58.15
N GLY A 366 -80.02 -33.60 58.68
CA GLY A 366 -79.80 -33.86 60.10
C GLY A 366 -78.67 -33.08 60.73
N VAL A 367 -78.59 -33.20 62.04
CA VAL A 367 -77.47 -32.77 62.87
C VAL A 367 -76.73 -34.00 63.33
N TYR A 368 -75.45 -34.09 62.99
CA TYR A 368 -74.59 -35.22 63.33
C TYR A 368 -73.44 -34.79 64.23
N ASP A 369 -73.11 -35.65 65.18
CA ASP A 369 -71.92 -35.55 66.02
C ASP A 369 -70.96 -36.67 65.61
N TRP A 370 -69.98 -36.31 64.76
CA TRP A 370 -68.99 -37.27 64.25
C TRP A 370 -68.00 -37.71 65.32
N GLY A 371 -67.73 -36.86 66.32
CA GLY A 371 -66.87 -37.22 67.45
C GLY A 371 -67.46 -38.35 68.30
N ARG A 372 -68.80 -38.40 68.41
CA ARG A 372 -69.52 -39.47 69.12
C ARG A 372 -70.16 -40.51 68.20
N ASN A 373 -69.98 -40.39 66.88
CA ASN A 373 -70.58 -41.25 65.86
C ASN A 373 -72.09 -41.48 66.07
N GLN A 374 -72.83 -40.40 66.31
CA GLN A 374 -74.27 -40.45 66.57
C GLN A 374 -74.98 -39.28 65.88
N TYR A 375 -76.18 -39.54 65.36
CA TYR A 375 -77.08 -38.46 64.96
C TYR A 375 -77.72 -37.86 66.21
N LEU A 376 -77.85 -36.54 66.26
CA LEU A 376 -78.50 -35.83 67.37
C LEU A 376 -79.95 -35.52 67.05
N MET A 377 -80.25 -35.30 65.78
CA MET A 377 -81.56 -34.99 65.25
C MET A 377 -81.56 -35.25 63.76
N ALA A 378 -82.61 -35.88 63.24
CA ALA A 378 -82.80 -36.05 61.81
C ALA A 378 -84.21 -35.63 61.40
N PHE A 379 -84.29 -34.97 60.25
CA PHE A 379 -85.51 -34.64 59.53
C PHE A 379 -85.54 -35.57 58.31
N THR A 380 -86.30 -36.66 58.43
CA THR A 380 -86.40 -37.65 57.37
C THR A 380 -87.65 -37.40 56.54
N LYS A 381 -87.54 -37.58 55.22
CA LYS A 381 -88.69 -37.66 54.31
C LYS A 381 -89.13 -39.11 54.04
N ALA A 382 -88.29 -40.09 54.39
CA ALA A 382 -88.55 -41.50 54.17
C ALA A 382 -89.68 -42.00 55.07
N GLY A 383 -90.92 -41.97 54.56
CA GLY A 383 -92.13 -42.36 55.30
C GLY A 383 -93.35 -41.48 55.05
N GLY A 384 -93.22 -40.36 54.33
CA GLY A 384 -94.35 -39.54 53.87
C GLY A 384 -94.76 -38.41 54.82
N ASP A 385 -94.54 -38.58 56.12
CA ASP A 385 -94.75 -37.53 57.11
C ASP A 385 -93.40 -36.97 57.53
N GLY A 386 -93.25 -35.64 57.56
CA GLY A 386 -92.01 -34.97 57.99
C GLY A 386 -91.73 -35.25 59.46
N ILE A 387 -91.10 -36.39 59.73
CA ILE A 387 -90.82 -36.88 61.07
C ILE A 387 -89.52 -36.25 61.56
N VAL A 388 -89.56 -35.78 62.80
CA VAL A 388 -88.39 -35.41 63.56
C VAL A 388 -87.98 -36.63 64.37
N ASP A 389 -86.86 -37.25 64.01
CA ASP A 389 -86.26 -38.33 64.81
C ASP A 389 -85.25 -37.75 65.79
N ILE A 390 -85.46 -38.03 67.08
CA ILE A 390 -84.58 -37.66 68.17
C ILE A 390 -84.21 -38.97 68.90
N PRO A 391 -83.01 -39.52 68.68
CA PRO A 391 -82.66 -40.85 69.19
C PRO A 391 -82.46 -40.89 70.72
N SER A 392 -82.29 -39.73 71.34
CA SER A 392 -82.05 -39.59 72.78
C SER A 392 -83.09 -38.67 73.40
N ALA A 393 -83.54 -39.00 74.62
CA ALA A 393 -84.52 -38.22 75.35
C ALA A 393 -84.14 -36.73 75.41
N PRO A 394 -84.90 -35.83 74.76
CA PRO A 394 -84.57 -34.42 74.72
C PRO A 394 -84.66 -33.81 76.11
N ARG A 395 -83.78 -32.83 76.39
CA ARG A 395 -83.77 -32.11 77.66
C ARG A 395 -84.55 -30.80 77.54
N ILE A 396 -85.68 -30.71 78.21
CA ILE A 396 -86.57 -29.54 78.24
C ILE A 396 -86.50 -28.92 79.63
N GLN A 397 -86.03 -27.66 79.71
CA GLN A 397 -85.88 -26.93 80.99
C GLN A 397 -85.16 -27.74 82.08
N GLY A 398 -84.07 -28.40 81.71
CA GLY A 398 -83.26 -29.21 82.63
C GLY A 398 -83.80 -30.62 82.90
N ARG A 399 -85.05 -30.91 82.54
CA ARG A 399 -85.75 -32.21 82.70
C ARG A 399 -85.72 -32.99 81.40
N ARG A 400 -85.97 -34.30 81.43
CA ARG A 400 -86.00 -35.14 80.22
C ARG A 400 -87.42 -35.62 79.92
N LEU A 401 -87.72 -35.78 78.63
CA LEU A 401 -88.92 -36.46 78.15
C LEU A 401 -88.49 -37.80 77.54
N PHE A 402 -88.88 -38.90 78.19
CA PHE A 402 -88.60 -40.25 77.71
C PHE A 402 -89.86 -40.82 77.08
N LEU A 403 -89.78 -41.18 75.80
CA LEU A 403 -90.83 -41.87 75.06
C LEU A 403 -90.30 -43.26 74.68
N THR A 404 -90.09 -44.12 75.68
CA THR A 404 -89.45 -45.43 75.54
C THR A 404 -90.24 -46.48 76.31
N ASN A 405 -90.27 -47.72 75.83
CA ASN A 405 -90.97 -48.80 76.54
C ASN A 405 -90.22 -49.25 77.79
N ASP A 406 -88.90 -49.17 77.76
CA ASP A 406 -88.06 -49.45 78.92
C ASP A 406 -88.11 -48.29 79.91
N THR A 407 -88.15 -48.65 81.21
CA THR A 407 -88.02 -47.66 82.28
C THR A 407 -86.67 -46.95 82.13
N PRO A 408 -86.65 -45.62 82.06
CA PRO A 408 -85.40 -44.88 81.91
C PRO A 408 -84.42 -45.23 83.03
N THR A 409 -83.15 -45.39 82.67
CA THR A 409 -82.07 -45.70 83.62
C THR A 409 -80.99 -44.60 83.59
N GLY A 410 -80.19 -44.52 84.65
CA GLY A 410 -79.13 -43.50 84.80
C GLY A 410 -79.56 -42.25 85.55
N ASN A 411 -78.86 -41.13 85.32
CA ASN A 411 -79.13 -39.86 86.01
C ASN A 411 -80.36 -39.17 85.40
N ILE A 412 -81.50 -39.30 86.07
CA ILE A 412 -82.79 -38.76 85.64
C ILE A 412 -83.14 -37.55 86.52
N PRO A 413 -83.13 -36.32 85.96
CA PRO A 413 -83.49 -35.13 86.72
C PRO A 413 -84.91 -35.20 87.29
N TYR A 414 -85.10 -34.71 88.51
CA TYR A 414 -86.43 -34.64 89.13
C TYR A 414 -87.41 -33.83 88.26
N GLY A 415 -88.60 -34.41 88.05
CA GLY A 415 -89.63 -33.85 87.15
C GLY A 415 -89.47 -34.24 85.67
N SER A 416 -88.56 -35.15 85.34
CA SER A 416 -88.57 -35.80 84.02
C SER A 416 -89.84 -36.64 83.84
N VAL A 417 -90.37 -36.65 82.62
CA VAL A 417 -91.58 -37.38 82.27
C VAL A 417 -91.19 -38.62 81.46
N TRP A 418 -91.73 -39.77 81.85
CA TRP A 418 -91.62 -41.01 81.10
C TRP A 418 -93.01 -41.44 80.64
N ILE A 419 -93.16 -41.63 79.34
CA ILE A 419 -94.35 -42.20 78.71
C ILE A 419 -93.88 -43.49 78.02
N GLY A 420 -94.15 -44.62 78.68
CA GLY A 420 -93.99 -45.95 78.08
C GLY A 420 -95.32 -46.43 77.51
N PHE A 421 -95.28 -47.18 76.41
CA PHE A 421 -96.45 -47.78 75.78
C PHE A 421 -96.41 -49.30 75.84
#